data_AF-A0A820HZ52-F1
#
_entry.id   AF-A0A820HZ52-F1
#
_cell.length_a   1.000
_cell.length_b   1.000
_cell.length_c   1.000
_cell.angle_alpha   90.00
_cell.angle_beta   90.00
_cell.angle_gamma   90.00
#
_symmetry.space_group_name_H-M   'P 1'
#
loop_
_entity.id
_entity.type
_entity.pdbx_description
1 polymer ?
#
loop_
_entity_poly.entity_id
_entity_poly.type
_entity_poly.pdbx_seq_one_letter_code
_entity_poly.pdbx_strand_id
1 'polypeptide(L)'
;MNDQLASLVAQLKERRALTFQERIKSLDIRDEIWRKYIELNKGSSFDAIAAQRTGLSPDMCCERERLTREFQRLLNPYEFDPDTRALNHSLMITQYSRASADQ
;
A
#
# COMPACT_ATOMS: atom_id res chain seq x y z
N MET A 1 9.51 -1.29 -23.23
CA MET A 1 9.48 -1.24 -21.74
C MET A 1 8.71 -0.01 -21.25
N ASN A 2 8.95 1.19 -21.80
CA ASN A 2 8.15 2.38 -21.50
C ASN A 2 6.64 2.21 -21.80
N ASP A 3 6.26 1.49 -22.85
CA ASP A 3 4.85 1.24 -23.18
C ASP A 3 4.11 0.42 -22.11
N GLN A 4 4.80 -0.47 -21.41
CA GLN A 4 4.20 -1.27 -20.33
C GLN A 4 3.93 -0.42 -19.09
N LEU A 5 4.85 0.50 -18.74
CA LEU A 5 4.64 1.44 -17.64
C LEU A 5 3.47 2.39 -17.97
N ALA A 6 3.42 2.90 -19.20
CA ALA A 6 2.33 3.76 -19.67
C ALA A 6 0.96 3.04 -19.62
N SER A 7 0.92 1.76 -20.01
CA SER A 7 -0.29 0.93 -19.90
C SER A 7 -0.76 0.76 -18.45
N LEU A 8 0.14 0.48 -17.50
CA LEU A 8 -0.22 0.35 -16.09
C LEU A 8 -0.74 1.68 -15.49
N VAL A 9 -0.11 2.80 -15.85
CA VAL A 9 -0.57 4.13 -15.43
C VAL A 9 -1.96 4.44 -15.99
N ALA A 10 -2.24 4.07 -17.24
CA ALA A 10 -3.58 4.22 -17.82
C ALA A 10 -4.62 3.36 -17.06
N GLN A 11 -4.30 2.10 -16.79
CA GLN A 11 -5.16 1.20 -16.01
C GLN A 11 -5.49 1.74 -14.61
N LEU A 12 -4.53 2.38 -13.95
CA LEU A 12 -4.73 3.00 -12.63
C LEU A 12 -5.65 4.24 -12.72
N LYS A 13 -5.53 5.05 -13.78
CA LYS A 13 -6.31 6.29 -13.96
C LYS A 13 -7.77 6.05 -14.34
N GLU A 14 -8.04 5.00 -15.12
CA GLU A 14 -9.39 4.72 -15.63
C GLU A 14 -10.31 4.06 -14.60
N ARG A 15 -9.74 3.42 -13.57
CA ARG A 15 -10.52 2.66 -12.57
C ARG A 15 -10.84 3.49 -11.33
N ARG A 16 -12.13 3.78 -11.12
CA ARG A 16 -12.64 4.10 -9.78
C ARG A 16 -12.73 2.82 -8.97
N ALA A 17 -11.97 2.73 -7.88
CA ALA A 17 -12.02 1.62 -6.95
C ALA A 17 -13.13 1.83 -5.91
N LEU A 18 -14.25 1.12 -6.06
CA LEU A 18 -15.43 1.26 -5.20
C LEU A 18 -15.47 0.17 -4.13
N THR A 19 -15.00 -1.02 -4.47
CA THR A 19 -14.93 -2.16 -3.55
C THR A 19 -13.56 -2.28 -2.90
N PHE A 20 -13.49 -2.96 -1.75
CA PHE A 20 -12.23 -3.27 -1.07
C PHE A 20 -11.22 -3.97 -2.00
N GLN A 21 -11.67 -4.98 -2.74
CA GLN A 21 -10.81 -5.75 -3.66
C GLN A 21 -10.24 -4.87 -4.79
N GLU A 22 -11.04 -3.94 -5.33
CA GLU A 22 -10.56 -2.99 -6.34
C GLU A 22 -9.54 -2.00 -5.77
N ARG A 23 -9.72 -1.56 -4.52
CA ARG A 23 -8.77 -0.67 -3.84
C ARG A 23 -7.43 -1.37 -3.65
N ILE A 24 -7.42 -2.60 -3.14
CA ILE A 24 -6.19 -3.40 -3.00
C ILE A 24 -5.51 -3.60 -4.36
N LYS A 25 -6.25 -3.99 -5.41
CA LYS A 25 -5.69 -4.12 -6.77
C LYS A 25 -5.07 -2.82 -7.28
N SER A 26 -5.65 -1.67 -6.94
CA SER A 26 -5.10 -0.36 -7.32
C SER A 26 -3.77 -0.09 -6.62
N LEU A 27 -3.64 -0.48 -5.35
CA LEU A 27 -2.37 -0.42 -4.62
C LEU A 27 -1.31 -1.34 -5.24
N ASP A 28 -1.70 -2.54 -5.66
CA ASP A 28 -0.78 -3.49 -6.29
C ASP A 28 -0.26 -2.98 -7.64
N ILE A 29 -1.14 -2.39 -8.47
CA ILE A 29 -0.75 -1.73 -9.73
C ILE A 29 0.20 -0.57 -9.45
N ARG A 30 -0.08 0.25 -8.43
CA ARG A 30 0.79 1.36 -8.03
C ARG A 30 2.18 0.87 -7.62
N ASP A 31 2.26 -0.20 -6.83
CA ASP A 31 3.52 -0.80 -6.40
C ASP A 31 4.28 -1.44 -7.58
N GLU A 32 3.59 -2.03 -8.56
CA GLU A 32 4.20 -2.51 -9.80
C GLU A 32 4.80 -1.38 -10.63
N ILE A 33 4.07 -0.26 -10.77
CA ILE A 33 4.57 0.95 -11.46
C ILE A 33 5.86 1.44 -10.78
N TRP A 34 5.87 1.54 -9.45
CA TRP A 34 7.06 1.98 -8.70
C TRP A 34 8.25 1.04 -8.88
N ARG A 35 8.05 -0.28 -8.78
CA ARG A 35 9.12 -1.27 -9.01
C ARG A 35 9.72 -1.12 -10.40
N LYS A 36 8.88 -1.10 -11.44
CA LYS A 36 9.33 -0.92 -12.84
C LYS A 36 10.01 0.43 -13.05
N TYR A 37 9.50 1.51 -12.45
CA TYR A 37 10.12 2.83 -12.53
C TYR A 37 11.52 2.84 -11.91
N ILE A 38 11.71 2.17 -10.76
CA ILE A 38 13.01 2.05 -10.11
C ILE A 38 13.96 1.20 -10.97
N GLU A 39 13.51 0.05 -11.47
CA GLU A 39 14.29 -0.82 -12.37
C GLU A 39 14.78 -0.06 -13.61
N LEU A 40 13.90 0.73 -14.24
CA LEU A 40 14.21 1.51 -15.43
C LEU A 40 15.20 2.66 -15.17
N ASN A 41 15.08 3.37 -14.04
CA ASN A 41 15.81 4.62 -13.82
C ASN A 41 17.04 4.47 -12.91
N LYS A 42 17.06 3.47 -12.02
CA LYS A 42 18.13 3.28 -11.03
C LYS A 42 18.96 2.01 -11.26
N GLY A 43 18.51 1.15 -12.18
CA GLY A 43 19.17 -0.14 -12.48
C GLY A 43 19.17 -1.11 -11.30
N SER A 44 19.87 -2.23 -11.46
CA SER A 44 19.98 -3.32 -10.47
C SER A 44 21.11 -3.11 -9.46
N SER A 45 21.52 -1.86 -9.20
CA SER A 45 22.62 -1.61 -8.26
C SER A 45 22.20 -1.99 -6.84
N PHE A 46 23.17 -2.37 -6.02
CA PHE A 46 22.92 -2.68 -4.61
C PHE A 46 22.22 -1.52 -3.88
N ASP A 47 22.56 -0.28 -4.23
CA ASP A 47 21.93 0.93 -3.68
C ASP A 47 20.47 1.10 -4.14
N ALA A 48 20.14 0.72 -5.38
CA ALA A 48 18.77 0.71 -5.88
C ALA A 48 17.91 -0.34 -5.17
N ILE A 49 18.48 -1.52 -4.88
CA ILE A 49 17.83 -2.59 -4.12
C ILE A 49 17.68 -2.21 -2.64
N ALA A 50 18.69 -1.57 -2.04
CA ALA A 50 18.63 -1.06 -0.68
C ALA A 50 17.58 0.06 -0.52
N ALA A 51 17.47 0.95 -1.52
CA ALA A 51 16.43 1.97 -1.56
C ALA A 51 15.02 1.37 -1.62
N GLN A 52 14.82 0.20 -2.26
CA GLN A 52 13.54 -0.51 -2.23
C GLN A 52 13.18 -1.07 -0.84
N ARG A 53 14.16 -1.29 0.04
CA ARG A 53 13.94 -1.81 1.41
C ARG A 53 13.62 -0.73 2.44
N THR A 54 13.69 0.54 2.06
CA THR A 54 13.39 1.64 2.98
C THR A 54 11.88 1.87 2.98
N GLY A 55 11.23 1.73 4.15
CA GLY A 55 9.81 2.05 4.30
C GLY A 55 9.56 3.54 4.09
N LEU A 56 8.69 3.89 3.14
CA LEU A 56 8.36 5.28 2.78
C LEU A 56 6.99 5.73 3.29
N SER A 57 6.28 4.91 4.07
CA SER A 57 4.95 5.25 4.57
C SER A 57 5.03 6.47 5.49
N PRO A 58 4.39 7.61 5.16
CA PRO A 58 4.36 8.78 6.02
C PRO A 58 3.46 8.56 7.26
N ASP A 59 2.56 7.58 7.19
CA ASP A 59 1.66 7.21 8.27
C ASP A 59 2.21 6.05 9.09
N MET A 60 1.81 5.99 10.37
CA MET A 60 2.12 4.90 11.29
C MET A 60 1.52 3.55 10.88
N CYS A 61 0.50 3.55 10.01
CA CYS A 61 -0.11 2.35 9.43
C CYS A 61 -0.20 2.48 7.91
N CYS A 62 0.36 1.52 7.18
CA CYS A 62 0.36 1.58 5.73
C CYS A 62 -1.06 1.41 5.15
N GLU A 63 -1.30 2.01 3.98
CA GLU A 63 -2.63 2.02 3.34
C GLU A 63 -3.20 0.61 3.07
N ARG A 64 -2.34 -0.32 2.60
CA ARG A 64 -2.74 -1.72 2.33
C ARG A 64 -3.21 -2.43 3.60
N GLU A 65 -2.49 -2.24 4.69
CA GLU A 65 -2.87 -2.83 5.98
C GLU A 65 -4.16 -2.22 6.51
N ARG A 66 -4.32 -0.89 6.47
CA ARG A 66 -5.56 -0.22 6.90
C ARG A 66 -6.78 -0.80 6.22
N LEU A 67 -6.74 -0.86 4.88
CA LEU A 67 -7.85 -1.40 4.09
C LEU A 67 -8.14 -2.87 4.46
N THR A 68 -7.09 -3.67 4.63
CA THR A 68 -7.24 -5.11 4.94
C THR A 68 -7.88 -5.31 6.31
N ARG A 69 -7.40 -4.57 7.31
CA ARG A 69 -7.92 -4.64 8.69
C ARG A 69 -9.33 -4.09 8.80
N GLU A 70 -9.65 -3.02 8.07
CA GLU A 70 -11.01 -2.50 7.97
C GLU A 70 -11.96 -3.54 7.38
N PHE A 71 -11.57 -4.17 6.26
CA PHE A 71 -12.38 -5.20 5.60
C PHE A 71 -12.58 -6.45 6.47
N GLN A 72 -11.53 -6.90 7.15
CA GLN A 72 -11.56 -8.07 8.03
C GLN A 72 -12.13 -7.77 9.43
N ARG A 73 -12.42 -6.50 9.74
CA ARG A 73 -12.85 -6.01 11.06
C ARG A 73 -11.85 -6.36 12.18
N LEU A 74 -10.56 -6.34 11.86
CA LEU A 74 -9.44 -6.56 12.80
C LEU A 74 -8.89 -5.23 13.31
N LEU A 75 -9.79 -4.43 13.88
CA LEU A 75 -9.52 -3.09 14.41
C LEU A 75 -9.52 -3.11 15.93
N ASN A 76 -8.63 -2.34 16.53
CA ASN A 76 -8.53 -2.17 17.98
C ASN A 76 -9.43 -1.01 18.42
N PRO A 77 -10.15 -1.08 19.57
CA PRO A 77 -10.89 0.05 20.12
C PRO A 77 -10.14 1.39 20.17
N TYR A 78 -8.81 1.37 20.33
CA TYR A 78 -7.98 2.58 20.37
C TYR A 78 -7.76 3.24 18.99
N GLU A 79 -8.23 2.61 17.90
CA GLU A 79 -8.13 3.14 16.54
C GLU A 79 -9.38 3.95 16.14
N PHE A 80 -10.35 4.03 17.04
CA PHE A 80 -11.58 4.80 16.84
C PHE A 80 -11.47 6.13 17.56
N ASP A 81 -12.01 7.16 16.93
CA ASP A 81 -12.18 8.46 17.55
C ASP A 81 -13.12 8.33 18.78
N PRO A 82 -12.73 8.84 19.95
CA PRO A 82 -13.45 8.61 21.20
C PRO A 82 -14.86 9.24 21.20
N ASP A 83 -15.04 10.34 20.47
CA ASP A 83 -16.29 11.10 20.45
C ASP A 83 -17.26 10.54 19.39
N THR A 84 -16.75 10.31 18.18
CA THR A 84 -17.58 9.91 17.03
C THR A 84 -17.70 8.40 16.87
N ARG A 85 -16.81 7.62 17.51
CA ARG A 85 -16.65 6.17 17.30
C ARG A 85 -16.40 5.80 15.83
N ALA A 86 -16.00 6.76 15.01
CA ALA A 86 -15.58 6.51 13.64
C ALA A 86 -14.14 6.01 13.63
N LEU A 87 -13.81 5.16 12.65
CA LEU A 87 -12.44 4.72 12.45
C LEU A 87 -11.55 5.92 12.13
N ASN A 88 -10.47 6.12 12.89
CA ASN A 88 -9.54 7.21 12.68
C ASN A 88 -8.20 6.67 12.17
N HIS A 89 -7.92 6.88 10.88
CA HIS A 89 -6.71 6.39 10.22
C HIS A 89 -5.41 6.97 10.80
N SER A 90 -5.45 8.11 11.51
CA SER A 90 -4.26 8.67 12.17
C SER A 90 -3.93 7.99 13.49
N LEU A 91 -4.89 7.27 14.09
CA LEU A 91 -4.70 6.48 15.31
C LEU A 91 -4.31 5.03 15.02
N MET A 92 -4.46 4.59 13.77
CA MET A 92 -4.06 3.25 13.34
C MET A 92 -2.54 3.11 13.33
N ILE A 93 -2.06 1.99 13.84
CA ILE A 93 -0.63 1.65 13.90
C ILE A 93 -0.44 0.30 13.19
N THR A 94 0.64 0.19 12.40
CA THR A 94 1.01 -1.07 11.76
C THR A 94 1.19 -2.17 12.81
N GLN A 95 0.46 -3.27 12.63
CA GLN A 95 0.63 -4.45 13.48
C GLN A 95 1.99 -5.07 13.20
N TYR A 96 2.58 -5.63 14.26
CA TYR A 96 3.81 -6.39 14.13
C TYR A 96 3.62 -7.53 13.12
N SER A 97 4.36 -7.50 12.02
CA SER A 97 4.26 -8.54 11.01
C SER A 97 4.75 -9.88 11.59
N ARG A 98 3.94 -10.91 11.42
CA ARG A 98 4.30 -12.28 11.77
C ARG A 98 4.82 -12.95 10.52
N ALA A 99 5.91 -13.71 10.64
CA ALA A 99 6.50 -14.45 9.51
C ALA A 99 5.50 -15.37 8.77
N SER A 100 4.43 -15.79 9.43
CA SER A 100 3.35 -16.58 8.84
C SER A 100 2.42 -15.80 7.90
N ALA A 101 2.43 -14.46 7.94
CA ALA A 101 1.59 -13.60 7.13
C ALA A 101 2.30 -13.07 5.86
N ASP A 102 3.64 -13.06 5.87
CA ASP A 102 4.48 -12.49 4.79
C ASP A 102 5.19 -13.57 3.94
N GLN A 103 4.79 -14.84 4.05
CA GLN A 103 5.37 -15.98 3.31
C GLN A 103 4.79 -16.17 1.92
#